data_AF-A0A839BNZ5-F1
#
_entry.id   AF-A0A839BNZ5-F1
#
_cell.length_a   1.000
_cell.length_b   1.000
_cell.length_c   1.000
_cell.angle_alpha   90.00
_cell.angle_beta   90.00
_cell.angle_gamma   90.00
#
_symmetry.space_group_name_H-M   'P 1'
#
loop_
_entity.id
_entity.type
_entity.pdbx_description
1 polymer ?
#
loop_
_entity_poly.entity_id
_entity_poly.type
_entity_poly.pdbx_seq_one_letter_code
_entity_poly.pdbx_strand_id
1 'polypeptide(L)'
;MHKTLHATTTHSYIINNKAACSLLKGLNPVWIVADKWGLFEDMSLVEVYSVVPHPVHLSEEAQNSTINIPEDSQTIHLRKKELWNLLMSRRTFKTKIKHKYRRAILPLFNKVINQGKG
;
A
#
# COMPACT_ATOMS: atom_id res chain seq x y z
N MET A 1 9.39 -11.08 -9.66
CA MET A 1 8.24 -10.20 -9.34
C MET A 1 7.10 -11.07 -8.84
N HIS A 2 6.44 -10.65 -7.76
CA HIS A 2 5.36 -11.40 -7.10
C HIS A 2 4.10 -10.55 -7.03
N LYS A 3 2.91 -11.15 -7.10
CA LYS A 3 1.65 -10.41 -6.96
C LYS A 3 1.53 -9.85 -5.54
N THR A 4 1.27 -8.55 -5.42
CA THR A 4 1.17 -7.89 -4.11
C THR A 4 -0.20 -8.10 -3.48
N LEU A 5 -0.23 -8.65 -2.26
CA LEU A 5 -1.47 -8.79 -1.48
C LEU A 5 -1.83 -7.49 -0.73
N HIS A 6 -0.81 -6.84 -0.17
CA HIS A 6 -0.92 -5.58 0.56
C HIS A 6 0.39 -4.80 0.37
N ALA A 7 0.29 -3.52 0.02
CA ALA A 7 1.41 -2.58 0.03
C ALA A 7 0.89 -1.24 0.55
N THR A 8 1.48 -0.82 1.65
CA THR A 8 1.31 0.48 2.31
C THR A 8 2.70 1.00 2.63
N THR A 9 2.89 2.33 2.63
CA THR A 9 4.16 2.97 3.04
C THR A 9 5.36 2.36 2.32
N THR A 10 5.28 2.24 0.99
CA THR A 10 6.33 1.58 0.20
C THR A 10 7.50 2.52 0.00
N HIS A 11 8.68 2.11 0.45
CA HIS A 11 9.92 2.91 0.36
C HIS A 11 10.44 3.16 -1.06
N SER A 12 10.08 2.31 -2.03
CA SER A 12 10.41 2.51 -3.45
C SER A 12 9.41 1.85 -4.39
N TYR A 13 9.22 2.44 -5.56
CA TYR A 13 8.38 1.89 -6.61
C TYR A 13 8.97 2.17 -7.99
N ILE A 14 8.67 1.28 -8.94
CA ILE A 14 8.98 1.45 -10.35
C ILE A 14 7.65 1.47 -11.08
N ILE A 15 7.42 2.51 -11.89
CA ILE A 15 6.18 2.67 -12.65
C ILE A 15 6.50 2.83 -14.13
N ASN A 16 5.75 2.13 -14.99
CA ASN A 16 5.85 2.32 -16.43
C ASN A 16 4.92 3.47 -16.90
N ASN A 17 5.14 3.94 -18.13
CA ASN A 17 4.38 5.08 -18.67
C ASN A 17 2.85 4.82 -18.69
N LYS A 18 2.43 3.60 -19.05
CA LYS A 18 1.00 3.24 -19.08
C LYS A 18 0.33 3.36 -17.71
N ALA A 19 0.99 2.85 -16.67
CA ALA A 19 0.52 2.94 -15.30
C ALA A 19 0.53 4.39 -14.79
N ALA A 20 1.56 5.18 -15.12
CA ALA A 20 1.63 6.60 -14.75
C ALA A 20 0.47 7.41 -15.34
N CYS A 21 0.19 7.24 -16.64
CA CYS A 21 -0.95 7.86 -17.30
C CYS A 21 -2.30 7.43 -16.69
N SER A 22 -2.42 6.17 -16.26
CA SER A 22 -3.62 5.66 -15.62
C SER A 22 -3.83 6.25 -14.23
N LEU A 23 -2.77 6.34 -13.41
CA LEU A 23 -2.82 7.01 -12.10
C LEU A 23 -3.16 8.49 -12.23
N LEU A 24 -2.63 9.18 -13.25
CA LEU A 24 -2.94 10.58 -13.52
C LEU A 24 -4.43 10.80 -13.81
N LYS A 25 -5.08 9.89 -14.54
CA LYS A 25 -6.54 9.93 -14.74
C LYS A 25 -7.33 9.69 -13.47
N GLY A 26 -6.75 8.96 -12.52
CA GLY A 26 -7.33 8.69 -11.21
C GLY A 26 -7.03 9.77 -10.17
N LEU A 27 -6.28 10.83 -10.50
CA LEU A 27 -5.80 11.83 -9.55
C LEU A 27 -6.98 12.52 -8.86
N ASN A 28 -6.97 12.54 -7.52
CA ASN A 28 -7.93 13.26 -6.70
C ASN A 28 -7.22 14.36 -5.92
N PRO A 29 -7.87 15.52 -5.68
CA PRO A 29 -7.26 16.66 -4.98
C PRO A 29 -6.76 16.33 -3.57
N VAL A 30 -7.37 15.34 -2.90
CA VAL A 30 -6.99 14.90 -1.56
C VAL A 30 -6.96 13.39 -1.50
N TRP A 31 -5.78 12.83 -1.24
CA TRP A 31 -5.59 11.44 -0.87
C TRP A 31 -5.14 11.37 0.58
N ILE A 32 -5.92 10.72 1.44
CA ILE A 32 -5.64 10.64 2.90
C ILE A 32 -4.60 9.55 3.22
N VAL A 33 -4.06 8.83 2.23
CA VAL A 33 -3.24 7.63 2.48
C VAL A 33 -1.89 7.73 1.81
N ALA A 34 -0.83 7.76 2.63
CA ALA A 34 0.54 7.53 2.18
C ALA A 34 0.63 6.13 1.53
N ASP A 35 0.88 6.11 0.21
CA ASP A 35 1.28 4.95 -0.58
C ASP A 35 0.52 3.65 -0.33
N LYS A 36 -0.81 3.71 -0.24
CA LYS A 36 -1.66 2.51 -0.19
C LYS A 36 -1.92 1.99 -1.60
N TRP A 37 -0.90 1.39 -2.20
CA TRP A 37 -0.94 0.84 -3.57
C TRP A 37 -2.08 -0.14 -3.79
N GLY A 38 -2.48 -0.89 -2.77
CA GLY A 38 -3.65 -1.77 -2.85
C GLY A 38 -4.96 -1.06 -3.19
N LEU A 39 -5.10 0.23 -2.83
CA LEU A 39 -6.27 1.04 -3.19
C LEU A 39 -6.30 1.39 -4.68
N PHE A 40 -5.16 1.74 -5.26
CA PHE A 40 -5.08 2.05 -6.70
C PHE A 40 -5.37 0.81 -7.55
N GLU A 41 -4.96 -0.37 -7.08
CA GLU A 41 -5.33 -1.64 -7.69
C GLU A 41 -6.82 -1.97 -7.50
N ASP A 42 -7.38 -1.71 -6.31
CA ASP A 42 -8.82 -1.85 -6.08
C ASP A 42 -9.65 -0.90 -6.98
N MET A 43 -9.07 0.22 -7.41
CA MET A 43 -9.66 1.17 -8.37
C MET A 43 -9.36 0.82 -9.84
N SER A 44 -8.69 -0.31 -10.11
CA SER A 44 -8.30 -0.74 -11.46
C SER A 44 -7.41 0.28 -12.20
N LEU A 45 -6.67 1.11 -11.47
CA LEU A 45 -5.77 2.10 -12.07
C LEU A 45 -4.44 1.46 -12.46
N VAL A 46 -3.94 0.54 -11.64
CA VAL A 46 -2.66 -0.14 -11.83
C VAL A 46 -2.73 -1.58 -11.37
N GLU A 47 -1.82 -2.41 -11.87
CA GLU A 47 -1.54 -3.72 -11.30
C GLU A 47 -0.30 -3.61 -10.43
N VAL A 48 -0.37 -4.13 -9.19
CA VAL A 48 0.71 -3.97 -8.22
C VAL A 48 1.46 -5.29 -8.06
N TYR A 49 2.79 -5.20 -8.16
CA TYR A 49 3.72 -6.31 -7.99
C TYR A 49 4.85 -5.90 -7.05
N SER A 50 5.33 -6.87 -6.27
CA SER A 50 6.46 -6.72 -5.36
C SER A 50 7.71 -7.31 -5.98
N VAL A 51 8.81 -6.58 -5.91
CA VAL A 51 10.15 -7.05 -6.26
C VAL A 51 10.81 -7.58 -4.99
N VAL A 52 11.40 -8.78 -5.09
CA VAL A 52 12.14 -9.43 -3.99
C VAL A 52 13.51 -9.84 -4.57
N PRO A 53 14.63 -9.43 -3.94
CA PRO A 53 14.72 -8.55 -2.77
C PRO A 53 14.26 -7.10 -3.07
N HIS A 54 13.91 -6.35 -2.03
CA HIS A 54 13.52 -4.93 -2.16
C HIS A 54 14.70 -4.11 -2.73
N PRO A 55 14.51 -3.32 -3.82
CA PRO A 55 15.62 -2.60 -4.45
C PRO A 55 16.33 -1.60 -3.51
N VAL A 56 15.57 -0.99 -2.60
CA VAL A 56 16.08 0.06 -1.70
C VAL A 56 17.10 -0.44 -0.67
N HIS A 57 17.11 -1.72 -0.25
CA HIS A 57 18.17 -2.21 0.67
C HIS A 57 19.41 -2.74 -0.07
N LEU A 58 19.53 -2.53 -1.38
CA LEU A 58 20.72 -2.95 -2.13
C LEU A 58 21.85 -1.91 -2.09
N SER A 59 21.61 -0.70 -1.56
CA SER A 59 22.62 0.35 -1.44
C SER A 59 23.21 0.41 -0.01
N GLU A 60 24.44 0.89 0.11
CA GLU A 60 25.12 1.04 1.41
C GLU A 60 24.43 2.10 2.29
N GLU A 61 23.90 3.16 1.67
CA GLU A 61 23.19 4.25 2.35
C GLU A 61 21.88 3.78 3.00
N ALA A 62 21.28 2.69 2.49
CA ALA A 62 20.09 2.11 3.08
C ALA A 62 20.34 1.62 4.51
N GLN A 63 21.58 1.20 4.83
CA GLN A 63 21.97 0.78 6.18
C GLN A 63 21.99 1.94 7.18
N ASN A 64 22.10 3.18 6.69
CA ASN A 64 22.15 4.40 7.50
C ASN A 64 20.80 5.13 7.56
N SER A 65 19.74 4.56 6.99
CA SER A 65 18.42 5.19 6.92
C SER A 65 17.70 5.18 8.28
N THR A 66 17.25 6.35 8.72
CA THR A 66 16.45 6.53 9.94
C THR A 66 14.94 6.46 9.71
N ILE A 67 14.50 6.17 8.48
CA ILE A 67 13.07 6.11 8.10
C ILE A 67 12.28 5.08 8.93
N ASN A 68 12.98 4.09 9.49
CA ASN A 68 12.41 3.07 10.38
C ASN A 68 12.72 3.24 11.87
N ILE A 69 13.29 4.37 12.33
CA ILE A 69 13.49 4.56 13.78
C ILE A 69 12.11 4.65 14.46
N PRO A 70 11.76 3.72 15.36
CA PRO A 70 10.55 3.83 16.14
C PRO A 70 10.85 4.68 17.37
N GLU A 71 10.42 5.94 17.38
CA GLU A 71 10.38 6.72 18.62
C GLU A 71 9.00 7.34 18.88
N ASP A 72 8.73 7.36 20.18
CA ASP A 72 7.49 7.45 20.92
C ASP A 72 6.55 8.61 20.49
N SER A 73 5.57 8.34 19.64
CA SER A 73 4.50 9.30 19.31
C SER A 73 3.12 8.65 19.33
N GLN A 74 2.72 8.18 20.52
CA GLN A 74 1.38 7.64 20.77
C GLN A 74 0.26 8.56 20.22
N THR A 75 0.45 9.88 20.27
CA THR A 75 -0.45 10.91 19.71
C THR A 75 -0.62 10.81 18.19
N ILE A 76 0.45 10.54 17.42
CA ILE A 76 0.37 10.37 15.96
C ILE A 76 -0.36 9.07 15.63
N HIS A 77 -0.13 8.00 16.41
CA HIS A 77 -0.84 6.73 16.23
C HIS A 77 -2.35 6.84 16.50
N LEU A 78 -2.74 7.56 17.55
CA LEU A 78 -4.15 7.82 17.87
C LEU A 78 -4.85 8.58 16.76
N ARG A 79 -4.22 9.66 16.25
CA ARG A 79 -4.78 10.47 15.17
C ARG A 79 -4.90 9.69 13.84
N LYS A 80 -3.90 8.85 13.52
CA LYS A 80 -3.97 7.94 12.37
C LYS A 80 -5.14 6.95 12.50
N LYS A 81 -5.39 6.43 13.71
CA LYS A 81 -6.49 5.49 13.98
C LYS A 81 -7.87 6.14 13.84
N GLU A 82 -8.06 7.36 14.33
CA GLU A 82 -9.31 8.11 14.17
C GLU A 82 -9.63 8.40 12.70
N LEU A 83 -8.64 8.90 11.96
CA LEU A 83 -8.78 9.18 10.54
C LEU A 83 -9.08 7.91 9.73
N TRP A 84 -8.42 6.80 10.07
CA TRP A 84 -8.72 5.49 9.50
C TRP A 84 -10.18 5.09 9.74
N ASN A 85 -10.68 5.18 10.98
CA ASN A 85 -12.06 4.83 11.31
C ASN A 85 -13.07 5.68 10.51
N LEU A 86 -12.81 6.97 10.35
CA LEU A 86 -13.65 7.89 9.57
C LEU A 86 -13.62 7.58 8.06
N LEU A 87 -12.46 7.20 7.52
CA LEU A 87 -12.39 6.71 6.14
C LEU A 87 -13.15 5.39 5.97
N MET A 88 -13.03 4.48 6.94
CA MET A 88 -13.67 3.17 6.86
C MET A 88 -15.20 3.28 6.97
N SER A 89 -15.72 4.25 7.73
CA SER A 89 -17.17 4.49 7.86
C SER A 89 -17.80 5.05 6.58
N ARG A 90 -17.03 5.81 5.78
CA ARG A 90 -17.48 6.40 4.51
C ARG A 90 -17.44 5.46 3.30
N ARG A 91 -17.00 4.21 3.47
CA ARG A 91 -16.89 3.25 2.34
C ARG A 91 -18.27 2.81 1.84
N THR A 92 -18.48 2.91 0.53
CA THR A 92 -19.67 2.39 -0.14
C THR A 92 -19.77 0.87 -0.03
N PHE A 93 -20.98 0.34 -0.18
CA PHE A 93 -21.27 -1.09 -0.01
C PHE A 93 -20.48 -1.97 -1.00
N LYS A 94 -20.32 -1.49 -2.24
CA LYS A 94 -19.50 -2.15 -3.28
C LYS A 94 -18.04 -2.34 -2.84
N THR A 95 -17.45 -1.33 -2.18
CA THR A 95 -16.07 -1.38 -1.67
C THR A 95 -15.93 -2.37 -0.52
N LYS A 96 -16.95 -2.49 0.34
CA LYS A 96 -16.96 -3.50 1.42
C LYS A 96 -16.96 -4.92 0.87
N ILE A 97 -17.80 -5.19 -0.15
CA ILE A 97 -17.89 -6.51 -0.80
C ILE A 97 -16.58 -6.85 -1.50
N LYS A 98 -16.05 -5.96 -2.34
CA LYS A 98 -14.80 -6.20 -3.08
C LYS A 98 -13.62 -6.46 -2.12
N HIS A 99 -13.51 -5.69 -1.04
CA HIS A 99 -12.48 -5.89 -0.03
C HIS A 99 -12.59 -7.26 0.68
N LYS A 100 -13.81 -7.68 1.03
CA LYS A 100 -14.06 -8.98 1.68
C LYS A 100 -13.76 -10.14 0.73
N TYR A 101 -14.20 -10.05 -0.52
CA TYR A 101 -13.92 -11.04 -1.57
C TYR A 101 -12.42 -11.18 -1.81
N ARG A 102 -11.72 -10.06 -1.98
CA ARG A 102 -10.26 -10.01 -2.18
C ARG A 102 -9.51 -10.69 -1.02
N ARG A 103 -9.87 -10.39 0.24
CA ARG A 103 -9.23 -11.00 1.42
C ARG A 103 -9.52 -12.49 1.60
N ALA A 104 -10.69 -12.97 1.19
CA ALA A 104 -11.06 -14.37 1.35
C ALA A 104 -10.44 -15.27 0.27
N ILE A 105 -10.30 -14.75 -0.96
CA ILE A 105 -10.02 -15.58 -2.13
C ILE A 105 -8.54 -15.54 -2.55
N LEU A 106 -7.88 -14.38 -2.51
CA LEU A 106 -6.45 -14.33 -2.87
C LEU A 106 -5.54 -15.26 -2.05
N PRO A 107 -5.74 -15.45 -0.73
CA PRO A 107 -4.90 -16.35 0.06
C PRO A 107 -5.07 -17.82 -0.29
N LEU A 108 -6.19 -18.22 -0.89
CA LEU A 108 -6.44 -19.60 -1.29
C LEU A 108 -5.63 -19.99 -2.53
N PHE A 109 -5.30 -19.02 -3.38
CA PHE A 109 -4.59 -19.25 -4.64
C PHE A 109 -3.13 -18.82 -4.62
N ASN A 110 -2.64 -18.23 -3.53
CA ASN A 110 -1.26 -17.71 -3.45
C ASN A 110 -0.65 -17.96 -2.06
N LYS A 111 0.58 -18.49 -2.02
CA LYS A 111 1.36 -18.57 -0.78
C LYS A 111 1.71 -17.15 -0.31
N VAL A 112 1.10 -16.73 0.80
CA VAL A 112 1.33 -15.40 1.37
C VAL A 112 2.69 -15.40 2.08
N ILE A 113 3.62 -14.57 1.61
CA ILE A 113 4.92 -14.36 2.24
C ILE A 113 4.86 -13.01 2.97
N ASN A 114 5.02 -13.03 4.29
CA ASN A 114 5.10 -11.83 5.09
C ASN A 114 6.55 -11.33 5.11
N GLN A 115 6.79 -10.13 4.57
CA GLN A 115 8.12 -9.51 4.47
C GLN A 115 8.45 -8.59 5.66
N GLY A 116 7.60 -8.56 6.69
CA GLY A 116 7.76 -7.63 7.81
C GLY A 116 7.36 -6.19 7.43
N LYS A 117 7.54 -5.26 8.38
CA LYS A 117 7.49 -3.83 8.06
C LYS A 117 8.83 -3.49 7.43
N GLY A 118 8.81 -3.14 6.14
CA GLY A 118 9.92 -2.44 5.53
C GLY A 118 10.01 -1.04 6.09
#